data_AF-A0A4P1RA33-F1
#
_entry.id   AF-A0A4P1RA33-F1
#
_cell.length_a   1.000
_cell.length_b   1.000
_cell.length_c   1.000
_cell.angle_alpha   90.00
_cell.angle_beta   90.00
_cell.angle_gamma   90.00
#
_symmetry.space_group_name_H-M   'P 1'
#
loop_
_entity.id
_entity.type
_entity.pdbx_description
1 polymer ?
#
loop_
_entity_poly.entity_id
_entity_poly.type
_entity_poly.pdbx_seq_one_letter_code
_entity_poly.pdbx_strand_id
1 'polypeptide(L)'
;MRTSNHLIGALNFLTFLLSIPILGGGIWLSNRSNNTDCLQFLQWPLIIIGISIMVISLAGFAGACYRNTFLMRLYLVAMFIIIAVLIGFIVFAYVVTDKGSGRRVVNRVYLDYYLQDYSGWLEERVASDSYWGKISSCVRDSNTCRKLARNFNGVPESADMFYLRSLTSIQSGCCKPPTDCGYIYQNETIWNLGNGLMSANPDCTKWSNEQQQLCYACDSCKAGVLASVRKSWRKVSVINIVVMIILVIVYIIAYAAYRNNRRMDNDEPYGEARMTKSQPSHFHF
;
A
#
# COMPACT_ATOMS: atom_id res chain seq x y z
N MET A 1 28.85 -14.80 -21.29
CA MET A 1 29.29 -13.80 -20.27
C MET A 1 28.84 -12.38 -20.60
N ARG A 2 29.12 -11.83 -21.80
CA ARG A 2 28.71 -10.45 -22.16
C ARG A 2 27.20 -10.20 -22.07
N THR A 3 26.38 -11.10 -22.60
CA THR A 3 24.91 -11.02 -22.58
C THR A 3 24.32 -11.09 -21.16
N SER A 4 24.85 -11.93 -20.28
CA SER A 4 24.36 -12.05 -18.89
C SER A 4 24.64 -10.78 -18.06
N ASN A 5 25.77 -10.12 -18.27
CA ASN A 5 26.09 -8.87 -17.56
C ASN A 5 25.20 -7.71 -18.04
N HIS A 6 24.93 -7.61 -19.34
CA HIS A 6 23.98 -6.64 -19.88
C HIS A 6 22.54 -6.92 -19.40
N LEU A 7 22.15 -8.18 -19.26
CA LEU A 7 20.85 -8.59 -18.73
C LEU A 7 20.69 -8.20 -17.25
N ILE A 8 21.71 -8.42 -16.42
CA ILE A 8 21.72 -8.03 -14.99
C ILE A 8 21.63 -6.50 -14.86
N GLY A 9 22.38 -5.76 -15.68
CA GLY A 9 22.29 -4.30 -15.72
C GLY A 9 20.89 -3.80 -16.12
N ALA A 10 20.30 -4.38 -17.16
CA ALA A 10 18.94 -4.03 -17.60
C ALA A 10 17.87 -4.36 -16.55
N LEU A 11 17.98 -5.50 -15.88
CA LEU A 11 17.07 -5.91 -14.81
C LEU A 11 17.19 -5.03 -13.55
N ASN A 12 18.40 -4.62 -13.18
CA ASN A 12 18.63 -3.68 -12.08
C ASN A 12 18.11 -2.26 -12.43
N PHE A 13 18.22 -1.85 -13.68
CA PHE A 13 17.61 -0.60 -14.14
C PHE A 13 16.08 -0.66 -14.15
N LEU A 14 15.49 -1.78 -14.55
CA LEU A 14 14.04 -1.98 -14.50
C LEU A 14 13.52 -1.98 -13.05
N THR A 15 14.22 -2.62 -12.12
CA THR A 15 13.85 -2.59 -10.69
C THR A 15 14.00 -1.20 -10.08
N PHE A 16 15.00 -0.42 -10.49
CA PHE A 16 15.09 1.00 -10.14
C PHE A 16 13.88 1.77 -10.65
N LEU A 17 13.50 1.61 -11.92
CA LEU A 17 12.31 2.26 -12.48
C LEU A 17 11.03 1.84 -11.75
N LEU A 18 10.91 0.59 -11.31
CA LEU A 18 9.78 0.11 -10.51
C LEU A 18 9.76 0.64 -9.07
N SER A 19 10.92 1.03 -8.53
CA SER A 19 10.98 1.72 -7.23
C SER A 19 10.40 3.13 -7.30
N ILE A 20 10.43 3.78 -8.47
CA ILE A 20 9.92 5.14 -8.67
C ILE A 20 8.39 5.21 -8.45
N PRO A 21 7.54 4.30 -8.98
CA PRO A 21 6.13 4.23 -8.62
C PRO A 21 5.86 3.92 -7.14
N ILE A 22 6.74 3.19 -6.45
CA ILE A 22 6.58 2.87 -5.02
C ILE A 22 6.86 4.12 -4.18
N LEU A 23 7.98 4.80 -4.46
CA LEU A 23 8.34 6.08 -3.86
C LEU A 23 7.33 7.17 -4.23
N GLY A 24 6.96 7.24 -5.51
CA GLY A 24 5.94 8.12 -6.05
C GLY A 24 4.56 7.82 -5.47
N GLY A 25 4.23 6.57 -5.18
CA GLY A 25 3.02 6.17 -4.47
C GLY A 25 3.05 6.63 -3.01
N GLY A 26 4.17 6.46 -2.31
CA GLY A 26 4.38 6.99 -0.96
C GLY A 26 4.31 8.52 -0.91
N ILE A 27 4.94 9.20 -1.87
CA ILE A 27 4.94 10.65 -2.03
C ILE A 27 3.57 11.15 -2.50
N TRP A 28 2.85 10.45 -3.36
CA TRP A 28 1.50 10.82 -3.80
C TRP A 28 0.46 10.60 -2.70
N LEU A 29 0.63 9.59 -1.85
CA LEU A 29 -0.13 9.45 -0.61
C LEU A 29 0.12 10.65 0.32
N SER A 30 1.35 11.15 0.34
CA SER A 30 1.72 12.44 0.96
C SER A 30 0.98 13.59 0.25
N ASN A 31 1.12 13.72 -1.06
CA ASN A 31 0.78 14.95 -1.79
C ASN A 31 -0.72 15.12 -2.09
N ARG A 32 -1.54 14.06 -1.98
CA ARG A 32 -3.01 14.18 -2.09
C ARG A 32 -3.64 14.86 -0.88
N SER A 33 -2.86 15.14 0.17
CA SER A 33 -3.19 16.06 1.24
C SER A 33 -2.04 17.05 1.40
N ASN A 34 -2.18 18.27 0.87
CA ASN A 34 -1.14 19.32 0.87
C ASN A 34 -0.57 19.72 2.25
N ASN A 35 -0.96 19.06 3.34
CA ASN A 35 -0.43 19.23 4.69
C ASN A 35 -0.16 17.83 5.28
N THR A 36 1.09 17.37 5.26
CA THR A 36 1.45 15.99 5.61
C THR A 36 2.08 15.87 6.97
N ASP A 37 1.22 15.74 7.99
CA ASP A 37 1.53 15.10 9.28
C ASP A 37 0.45 14.08 9.72
N CYS A 38 -0.60 13.85 8.91
CA CYS A 38 -1.80 13.06 9.27
C CYS A 38 -1.52 11.66 9.82
N LEU A 39 -0.60 10.93 9.16
CA LEU A 39 -0.38 9.51 9.37
C LEU A 39 1.11 9.18 9.16
N GLN A 40 1.98 9.99 9.77
CA GLN A 40 3.44 9.80 9.72
C GLN A 40 3.85 8.35 10.04
N PHE A 41 3.14 7.74 10.98
CA PHE A 41 3.34 6.35 11.41
C PHE A 41 3.12 5.29 10.31
N LEU A 42 2.27 5.57 9.31
CA LEU A 42 2.01 4.67 8.19
C LEU A 42 2.88 4.96 6.96
N GLN A 43 3.46 6.15 6.90
CA GLN A 43 4.28 6.62 5.79
C GLN A 43 5.73 6.13 5.88
N TRP A 44 6.31 6.10 7.08
CA TRP A 44 7.69 5.66 7.32
C TRP A 44 7.98 4.23 6.81
N PRO A 45 7.13 3.20 7.05
CA PRO A 45 7.37 1.87 6.51
C PRO A 45 7.49 1.84 4.98
N LEU A 46 6.68 2.64 4.27
CA LEU A 46 6.70 2.74 2.81
C LEU A 46 7.97 3.42 2.28
N ILE A 47 8.38 4.51 2.92
CA ILE A 47 9.59 5.26 2.55
C ILE A 47 10.83 4.39 2.79
N ILE A 48 10.90 3.69 3.91
CA ILE A 48 12.01 2.78 4.23
C ILE A 48 12.12 1.67 3.17
N ILE A 49 10.99 1.08 2.76
CA ILE A 49 10.96 0.07 1.69
C ILE A 49 11.46 0.66 0.36
N GLY A 50 10.94 1.83 -0.05
CA GLY A 50 11.36 2.48 -1.29
C GLY A 50 12.86 2.82 -1.33
N ILE A 51 13.40 3.36 -0.23
CA ILE A 51 14.83 3.68 -0.11
C ILE A 51 15.68 2.40 -0.17
N SER A 52 15.26 1.34 0.51
CA SER A 52 16.01 0.08 0.52
C SER A 52 16.12 -0.56 -0.88
N ILE A 53 15.05 -0.49 -1.68
CA ILE A 53 15.06 -0.94 -3.07
C ILE A 53 16.00 -0.08 -3.92
N MET A 54 15.95 1.25 -3.75
CA MET A 54 16.79 2.19 -4.50
C MET A 54 18.30 1.98 -4.26
N VAL A 55 18.70 1.81 -3.00
CA VAL A 55 20.12 1.56 -2.63
C VAL A 55 20.65 0.28 -3.29
N ILE A 56 19.81 -0.74 -3.41
CA ILE A 56 20.24 -2.05 -3.90
C ILE A 56 20.22 -2.14 -5.42
N SER A 57 19.33 -1.43 -6.12
CA SER A 57 19.45 -1.25 -7.56
C SER A 57 20.77 -0.56 -7.94
N LEU A 58 21.23 0.42 -7.15
CA LEU A 58 22.53 1.07 -7.33
C LEU A 58 23.70 0.10 -7.05
N ALA A 59 23.60 -0.71 -5.99
CA ALA A 59 24.61 -1.73 -5.68
C ALA A 59 24.68 -2.84 -6.75
N GLY A 60 23.54 -3.25 -7.31
CA GLY A 60 23.46 -4.22 -8.41
C GLY A 60 24.08 -3.73 -9.71
N PHE A 61 23.98 -2.42 -9.98
CA PHE A 61 24.69 -1.79 -11.09
C PHE A 61 26.21 -1.80 -10.87
N ALA A 62 26.67 -1.45 -9.66
CA ALA A 62 28.09 -1.49 -9.31
C ALA A 62 28.65 -2.93 -9.38
N GLY A 63 27.90 -3.95 -8.96
CA GLY A 63 28.29 -5.36 -9.04
C GLY A 63 28.42 -5.92 -10.45
N ALA A 64 27.72 -5.35 -11.42
CA ALA A 64 27.87 -5.74 -12.83
C ALA A 64 29.15 -5.15 -13.47
N CYS A 65 29.60 -3.98 -12.99
CA CYS A 65 30.79 -3.29 -13.50
C CYS A 65 32.09 -3.81 -12.89
N TYR A 66 32.08 -4.12 -11.59
CA TYR A 66 33.25 -4.64 -10.90
C TYR A 66 33.14 -6.16 -10.79
N ARG A 67 33.93 -6.90 -11.59
CA ARG A 67 34.04 -8.37 -11.61
C ARG A 67 34.69 -8.91 -10.32
N ASN A 68 34.21 -8.46 -9.17
CA ASN A 68 34.71 -8.82 -7.84
C ASN A 68 33.72 -9.80 -7.18
N THR A 69 34.19 -11.00 -6.91
CA THR A 69 33.42 -12.09 -6.29
C THR A 69 32.92 -11.74 -4.89
N PHE A 70 33.66 -10.93 -4.14
CA PHE A 70 33.23 -10.43 -2.82
C PHE A 70 32.01 -9.49 -2.94
N LEU A 71 32.03 -8.58 -3.91
CA LEU A 71 30.96 -7.62 -4.13
C LEU A 71 29.68 -8.30 -4.62
N MET A 72 29.81 -9.32 -5.48
CA MET A 72 28.69 -10.19 -5.89
C MET A 72 28.10 -10.98 -4.72
N ARG A 73 28.94 -11.48 -3.79
CA ARG A 73 28.47 -12.18 -2.59
C ARG A 73 27.69 -11.24 -1.66
N LEU A 74 28.19 -10.04 -1.41
CA LEU A 74 27.48 -9.02 -0.64
C LEU A 74 26.15 -8.64 -1.28
N TYR A 75 26.12 -8.48 -2.60
CA TYR A 75 24.90 -8.21 -3.36
C TYR A 75 23.83 -9.31 -3.13
N LEU A 76 24.20 -10.59 -3.25
CA LEU A 76 23.27 -11.70 -3.02
C LEU A 76 22.72 -11.74 -1.59
N VAL A 77 23.57 -11.49 -0.58
CA VAL A 77 23.14 -11.42 0.83
C VAL A 77 22.17 -10.27 1.06
N ALA A 78 22.50 -9.07 0.55
CA ALA A 78 21.64 -7.89 0.67
C ALA A 78 20.28 -8.13 -0.02
N MET A 79 20.30 -8.74 -1.20
CA MET A 79 19.08 -9.05 -1.96
C MET A 79 18.19 -10.08 -1.23
N PHE A 80 18.77 -11.10 -0.62
CA PHE A 80 18.04 -12.06 0.21
C PHE A 80 17.37 -11.38 1.41
N ILE A 81 18.09 -10.50 2.11
CA ILE A 81 17.54 -9.74 3.24
C ILE A 81 16.35 -8.88 2.81
N ILE A 82 16.43 -8.17 1.67
CA ILE A 82 15.26 -7.41 1.18
C ILE A 82 14.08 -8.34 0.94
N ILE A 83 14.27 -9.44 0.21
CA ILE A 83 13.17 -10.37 -0.11
C ILE A 83 12.49 -10.83 1.19
N ALA A 84 13.27 -11.18 2.21
CA ALA A 84 12.75 -11.52 3.54
C ALA A 84 11.97 -10.37 4.19
N VAL A 85 12.49 -9.13 4.14
CA VAL A 85 11.80 -7.93 4.66
C VAL A 85 10.49 -7.66 3.91
N LEU A 86 10.48 -7.77 2.58
CA LEU A 86 9.27 -7.57 1.76
C LEU A 86 8.21 -8.61 2.06
N ILE A 87 8.61 -9.87 2.22
CA ILE A 87 7.70 -10.96 2.65
C ILE A 87 7.13 -10.64 4.03
N GLY A 88 7.99 -10.26 4.98
CA GLY A 88 7.56 -9.86 6.32
C GLY A 88 6.57 -8.70 6.30
N PHE A 89 6.81 -7.68 5.47
CA PHE A 89 5.89 -6.55 5.30
C PHE A 89 4.56 -6.98 4.67
N ILE A 90 4.57 -7.88 3.67
CA ILE A 90 3.34 -8.41 3.07
C ILE A 90 2.51 -9.13 4.13
N VAL A 91 3.12 -10.05 4.89
CA VAL A 91 2.44 -10.79 5.96
C VAL A 91 1.88 -9.83 7.00
N PHE A 92 2.69 -8.88 7.47
CA PHE A 92 2.26 -7.87 8.43
C PHE A 92 1.07 -7.05 7.90
N ALA A 93 1.15 -6.58 6.65
CA ALA A 93 0.09 -5.80 6.02
C ALA A 93 -1.22 -6.58 5.94
N TYR A 94 -1.20 -7.87 5.61
CA TYR A 94 -2.40 -8.71 5.60
C TYR A 94 -2.95 -8.94 7.01
N VAL A 95 -2.09 -9.25 8.00
CA VAL A 95 -2.51 -9.49 9.39
C VAL A 95 -3.20 -8.25 9.98
N VAL A 96 -2.60 -7.07 9.84
CA VAL A 96 -3.20 -5.83 10.39
C VAL A 96 -4.39 -5.32 9.59
N THR A 97 -4.61 -5.83 8.37
CA THR A 97 -5.74 -5.46 7.52
C THR A 97 -6.71 -6.61 7.26
N ASP A 98 -6.75 -7.65 8.10
CA ASP A 98 -7.65 -8.78 7.91
C ASP A 98 -9.10 -8.42 8.29
N LYS A 99 -9.28 -7.76 9.44
CA LYS A 99 -10.59 -7.53 10.07
C LYS A 99 -11.23 -6.19 9.71
N GLY A 100 -12.56 -6.21 9.54
CA GLY A 100 -13.42 -5.03 9.40
C GLY A 100 -13.74 -4.53 7.99
N SER A 101 -15.03 -4.42 7.70
CA SER A 101 -15.57 -3.90 6.44
C SER A 101 -16.67 -2.90 6.74
N GLY A 102 -16.86 -1.91 5.85
CA GLY A 102 -18.03 -1.05 5.93
C GLY A 102 -19.33 -1.86 5.75
N ARG A 103 -20.38 -1.48 6.46
CA ARG A 103 -21.72 -2.04 6.35
C ARG A 103 -22.45 -1.40 5.18
N ARG A 104 -23.19 -2.21 4.43
CA ARG A 104 -24.10 -1.70 3.39
C ARG A 104 -25.37 -1.19 4.04
N VAL A 105 -25.83 -0.05 3.58
CA VAL A 105 -27.08 0.57 4.02
C VAL A 105 -28.09 0.47 2.88
N VAL A 106 -29.34 0.16 3.21
CA VAL A 106 -30.42 0.05 2.23
C VAL A 106 -30.60 1.39 1.50
N ASN A 107 -30.79 1.34 0.18
CA ASN A 107 -30.97 2.52 -0.68
C ASN A 107 -29.79 3.51 -0.68
N ARG A 108 -28.56 3.06 -0.36
CA ARG A 108 -27.33 3.86 -0.41
C ARG A 108 -26.22 3.12 -1.17
N VAL A 109 -25.45 3.84 -1.96
CA VAL A 109 -24.26 3.30 -2.66
C VAL A 109 -23.01 3.31 -1.77
N TYR A 110 -22.91 4.30 -0.89
CA TYR A 110 -21.81 4.37 0.08
C TYR A 110 -22.00 3.40 1.26
N LEU A 111 -20.90 3.15 1.97
CA LEU A 111 -20.86 2.28 3.14
C LEU A 111 -20.87 3.11 4.42
N ASP A 112 -21.43 2.55 5.49
CA ASP A 112 -21.27 3.07 6.85
C ASP A 112 -20.17 2.30 7.58
N TYR A 113 -19.43 2.99 8.41
CA TYR A 113 -18.27 2.44 9.11
C TYR A 113 -18.51 2.53 10.61
N TYR A 114 -18.32 1.41 11.30
CA TYR A 114 -18.46 1.30 12.74
C TYR A 114 -17.18 0.71 13.31
N LEU A 115 -16.65 1.30 14.38
CA LEU A 115 -15.37 0.89 14.95
C LEU A 115 -15.39 -0.56 15.42
N GLN A 116 -16.53 -1.02 15.96
CA GLN A 116 -16.78 -2.40 16.40
C GLN A 116 -16.58 -3.48 15.32
N ASP A 117 -16.67 -3.13 14.03
CA ASP A 117 -16.43 -4.09 12.96
C ASP A 117 -14.93 -4.33 12.75
N TYR A 118 -14.09 -3.45 13.29
CA TYR A 118 -12.64 -3.54 13.23
C TYR A 118 -12.08 -4.05 14.54
N SER A 119 -10.94 -4.73 14.46
CA SER A 119 -10.26 -5.29 15.62
C SER A 119 -8.78 -5.47 15.36
N GLY A 120 -7.99 -5.47 16.42
CA GLY A 120 -6.56 -5.75 16.39
C GLY A 120 -5.72 -4.48 16.44
N TRP A 121 -4.42 -4.65 16.23
CA TRP A 121 -3.44 -3.60 16.53
C TRP A 121 -3.67 -2.26 15.80
N LEU A 122 -4.18 -2.31 14.57
CA LEU A 122 -4.40 -1.09 13.78
C LEU A 122 -5.61 -0.28 14.31
N GLU A 123 -6.64 -0.97 14.79
CA GLU A 123 -7.82 -0.35 15.41
C GLU A 123 -7.42 0.30 16.73
N GLU A 124 -6.73 -0.43 17.61
CA GLU A 124 -6.22 0.08 18.89
C GLU A 124 -5.36 1.34 18.71
N ARG A 125 -4.50 1.36 17.68
CA ARG A 125 -3.65 2.52 17.40
C ARG A 125 -4.44 3.74 16.91
N VAL A 126 -5.45 3.55 16.07
CA VAL A 126 -6.29 4.67 15.58
C VAL A 126 -7.28 5.15 16.64
N ALA A 127 -7.78 4.22 17.48
CA ALA A 127 -8.76 4.51 18.52
C ALA A 127 -8.17 5.28 19.71
N SER A 128 -6.88 5.11 19.97
CA SER A 128 -6.16 5.77 21.07
C SER A 128 -6.18 7.31 20.96
N ASP A 129 -6.59 7.99 22.05
CA ASP A 129 -6.81 9.43 22.06
C ASP A 129 -5.55 10.25 21.75
N SER A 130 -4.38 9.78 22.21
CA SER A 130 -3.10 10.46 21.97
C SER A 130 -2.73 10.54 20.49
N TYR A 131 -3.09 9.53 19.70
CA TYR A 131 -2.85 9.50 18.27
C TYR A 131 -4.03 10.10 17.50
N TRP A 132 -5.27 9.86 17.96
CA TRP A 132 -6.47 10.39 17.34
C TRP A 132 -6.48 11.91 17.27
N GLY A 133 -5.98 12.61 18.30
CA GLY A 133 -5.88 14.07 18.27
C GLY A 133 -5.14 14.62 17.04
N LYS A 134 -4.04 13.96 16.65
CA LYS A 134 -3.25 14.32 15.45
C LYS A 134 -3.92 13.89 14.14
N ILE A 135 -4.56 12.73 14.16
CA ILE A 135 -5.23 12.18 12.98
C ILE A 135 -6.46 13.03 12.64
N SER A 136 -7.32 13.30 13.62
CA SER A 136 -8.54 14.09 13.47
C SER A 136 -8.27 15.54 13.07
N SER A 137 -7.26 16.19 13.66
CA SER A 137 -6.86 17.54 13.28
C SER A 137 -6.48 17.58 11.80
N CYS A 138 -5.69 16.61 11.35
CA CYS A 138 -5.28 16.59 9.96
C CYS A 138 -6.42 16.16 8.99
N VAL A 139 -7.32 15.25 9.39
CA VAL A 139 -8.52 14.95 8.59
C VAL A 139 -9.39 16.20 8.42
N ARG A 140 -9.52 17.02 9.46
CA ARG A 140 -10.19 18.32 9.41
C ARG A 140 -9.47 19.29 8.46
N ASP A 141 -8.16 19.43 8.58
CA ASP A 141 -7.35 20.36 7.78
C ASP A 141 -7.25 19.94 6.29
N SER A 142 -7.42 18.65 5.99
CA SER A 142 -7.45 18.12 4.61
C SER A 142 -8.59 18.71 3.76
N ASN A 143 -9.57 19.36 4.41
CA ASN A 143 -10.77 19.90 3.79
C ASN A 143 -11.59 18.85 3.02
N THR A 144 -11.45 17.57 3.36
CA THR A 144 -12.17 16.47 2.68
C THR A 144 -13.68 16.60 2.79
N CYS A 145 -14.20 17.05 3.94
CA CYS A 145 -15.62 17.32 4.15
C CYS A 145 -16.08 18.60 3.44
N ARG A 146 -15.26 19.65 3.44
CA ARG A 146 -15.55 20.88 2.68
C ARG A 146 -15.62 20.63 1.16
N LYS A 147 -14.81 19.70 0.64
CA LYS A 147 -14.87 19.23 -0.77
C LYS A 147 -16.06 18.33 -1.06
N LEU A 148 -16.76 17.83 -0.04
CA LEU A 148 -17.96 17.03 -0.21
C LEU A 148 -19.13 17.91 -0.63
N ALA A 149 -19.24 19.10 -0.03
CA ALA A 149 -20.18 20.15 -0.40
C ALA A 149 -19.97 20.55 -1.86
N ARG A 150 -20.99 20.35 -2.69
CA ARG A 150 -20.99 20.67 -4.12
C ARG A 150 -22.20 21.52 -4.42
N ASN A 151 -21.96 22.81 -4.67
CA ASN A 151 -22.98 23.66 -5.25
C ASN A 151 -23.10 23.37 -6.75
N PHE A 152 -24.18 22.71 -7.17
CA PHE A 152 -24.52 22.59 -8.58
C PHE A 152 -25.40 23.78 -8.99
N ASN A 153 -24.82 24.77 -9.67
CA ASN A 153 -25.55 25.94 -10.18
C ASN A 153 -26.41 26.68 -9.13
N GLY A 154 -25.96 26.72 -7.87
CA GLY A 154 -26.68 27.41 -6.78
C GLY A 154 -27.85 26.64 -6.17
N VAL A 155 -28.10 25.39 -6.58
CA VAL A 155 -29.14 24.52 -6.02
C VAL A 155 -28.48 23.41 -5.18
N PRO A 156 -28.94 23.16 -3.94
CA PRO A 156 -28.43 22.06 -3.13
C PRO A 156 -28.74 20.70 -3.76
N GLU A 157 -27.79 19.77 -3.67
CA GLU A 157 -27.94 18.38 -4.14
C GLU A 157 -29.12 17.71 -3.42
N SER A 158 -30.01 17.04 -4.15
CA SER A 158 -31.14 16.32 -3.55
C SER A 158 -30.66 15.09 -2.76
N ALA A 159 -31.44 14.68 -1.76
CA ALA A 159 -31.11 13.54 -0.92
C ALA A 159 -30.87 12.25 -1.74
N ASP A 160 -31.72 11.97 -2.73
CA ASP A 160 -31.60 10.79 -3.58
C ASP A 160 -30.29 10.77 -4.39
N MET A 161 -29.88 11.93 -4.92
CA MET A 161 -28.60 12.07 -5.63
C MET A 161 -27.41 11.84 -4.69
N PHE A 162 -27.46 12.41 -3.48
CA PHE A 162 -26.44 12.20 -2.47
C PHE A 162 -26.32 10.73 -2.06
N TYR A 163 -27.45 10.03 -1.94
CA TYR A 163 -27.52 8.60 -1.59
C TYR A 163 -26.92 7.67 -2.64
N LEU A 164 -26.94 8.07 -3.90
CA LEU A 164 -26.32 7.35 -5.01
C LEU A 164 -24.83 7.69 -5.19
N ARG A 165 -24.31 8.65 -4.43
CA ARG A 165 -22.92 9.11 -4.55
C ARG A 165 -21.93 8.08 -3.99
N SER A 166 -20.84 7.87 -4.73
CA SER A 166 -19.71 7.07 -4.27
C SER A 166 -18.81 7.89 -3.33
N LEU A 167 -19.10 7.80 -2.02
CA LEU A 167 -18.30 8.46 -0.99
C LEU A 167 -17.02 7.68 -0.67
N THR A 168 -15.95 8.40 -0.36
CA THR A 168 -14.77 7.76 0.26
C THR A 168 -15.08 7.34 1.69
N SER A 169 -14.28 6.43 2.24
CA SER A 169 -14.46 5.95 3.62
C SER A 169 -14.38 7.09 4.66
N ILE A 170 -13.52 8.09 4.43
CA ILE A 170 -13.42 9.28 5.29
C ILE A 170 -14.64 10.19 5.09
N GLN A 171 -15.11 10.39 3.86
CA GLN A 171 -16.30 11.22 3.62
C GLN A 171 -17.54 10.65 4.29
N SER A 172 -17.73 9.34 4.18
CA SER A 172 -18.89 8.64 4.75
C SER A 172 -18.81 8.47 6.27
N GLY A 173 -17.61 8.37 6.86
CA GLY A 173 -17.43 8.21 8.31
C GLY A 173 -17.30 9.53 9.10
N CYS A 174 -16.76 10.59 8.50
CA CYS A 174 -16.46 11.84 9.21
C CYS A 174 -17.35 13.02 8.82
N CYS A 175 -17.88 13.04 7.59
CA CYS A 175 -18.56 14.21 7.03
C CYS A 175 -20.10 14.11 7.04
N LYS A 176 -20.64 12.99 7.52
CA LYS A 176 -22.07 12.79 7.73
C LYS A 176 -22.30 12.03 9.05
N PRO A 177 -23.47 12.12 9.67
CA PRO A 177 -23.81 11.29 10.81
C PRO A 177 -24.01 9.82 10.38
N PRO A 178 -23.88 8.87 11.32
CA PRO A 178 -24.25 7.48 11.10
C PRO A 178 -25.73 7.34 10.69
N THR A 179 -26.05 6.42 9.77
CA THR A 179 -27.43 6.32 9.25
C THR A 179 -28.43 5.86 10.31
N ASP A 180 -28.00 5.07 11.29
CA ASP A 180 -28.85 4.58 12.37
C ASP A 180 -29.29 5.69 13.34
N CYS A 181 -28.63 6.85 13.33
CA CYS A 181 -29.00 8.01 14.13
C CYS A 181 -30.30 8.69 13.69
N GLY A 182 -30.83 8.40 12.50
CA GLY A 182 -32.12 8.95 12.04
C GLY A 182 -32.09 10.44 11.68
N TYR A 183 -30.91 10.99 11.37
CA TYR A 183 -30.80 12.34 10.85
C TYR A 183 -31.37 12.46 9.43
N ILE A 184 -32.04 13.57 9.16
CA ILE A 184 -32.60 13.92 7.86
C ILE A 184 -31.60 14.81 7.11
N TYR A 185 -31.33 14.42 5.87
CA TYR A 185 -30.49 15.18 4.94
C TYR A 185 -31.10 16.54 4.66
N GLN A 186 -30.32 17.60 4.85
CA GLN A 186 -30.65 18.97 4.40
C GLN A 186 -29.66 19.42 3.33
N ASN A 187 -28.37 19.27 3.64
CA ASN A 187 -27.28 19.54 2.72
C ASN A 187 -26.12 18.55 2.98
N GLU A 188 -25.06 18.57 2.19
CA GLU A 188 -24.06 17.48 2.21
C GLU A 188 -23.39 17.28 3.58
N THR A 189 -23.23 18.37 4.33
CA THR A 189 -22.66 18.39 5.69
C THR A 189 -23.64 18.91 6.74
N ILE A 190 -24.90 19.15 6.37
CA ILE A 190 -25.92 19.67 7.29
C ILE A 190 -27.04 18.64 7.40
N TRP A 191 -27.24 18.16 8.61
CA TRP A 191 -28.17 17.10 8.93
C TRP A 191 -28.95 17.48 10.18
N ASN A 192 -30.28 17.40 10.10
CA ASN A 192 -31.15 17.77 11.21
C ASN A 192 -31.80 16.53 11.80
N LEU A 193 -32.11 16.58 13.10
CA LEU A 193 -32.76 15.48 13.78
C LEU A 193 -34.15 15.24 13.17
N GLY A 194 -34.44 13.99 12.81
CA GLY A 194 -35.80 13.61 12.43
C GLY A 194 -36.70 13.43 13.65
N ASN A 195 -38.00 13.24 13.41
CA ASN A 195 -38.99 13.00 14.47
C ASN A 195 -38.93 11.57 15.06
N GLY A 196 -37.87 10.81 14.76
CA GLY A 196 -37.68 9.43 15.23
C GLY A 196 -36.91 9.35 16.54
N LEU A 197 -36.94 8.18 17.19
CA LEU A 197 -36.08 7.89 18.33
C LEU A 197 -34.63 7.79 17.85
N MET A 198 -33.71 8.44 18.57
CA MET A 198 -32.28 8.30 18.33
C MET A 198 -31.81 6.87 18.65
N SER A 199 -30.94 6.32 17.81
CA SER A 199 -30.23 5.07 18.11
C SER A 199 -29.41 5.19 19.41
N ALA A 200 -29.18 4.07 20.07
CA ALA A 200 -28.29 3.97 21.24
C ALA A 200 -26.80 4.17 20.88
N ASN A 201 -26.49 4.41 19.61
CA ASN A 201 -25.14 4.68 19.14
C ASN A 201 -24.61 6.01 19.72
N PRO A 202 -23.49 5.99 20.47
CA PRO A 202 -22.95 7.19 21.11
C PRO A 202 -22.55 8.28 20.10
N ASP A 203 -22.22 7.90 18.88
CA ASP A 203 -21.83 8.84 17.82
C ASP A 203 -22.97 9.78 17.41
N CYS A 204 -24.23 9.39 17.63
CA CYS A 204 -25.38 10.24 17.35
C CYS A 204 -25.35 11.54 18.15
N THR A 205 -24.85 11.51 19.38
CA THR A 205 -24.74 12.70 20.23
C THR A 205 -23.48 13.53 19.94
N LYS A 206 -22.50 12.95 19.25
CA LYS A 206 -21.22 13.60 18.90
C LYS A 206 -21.29 14.35 17.58
N TRP A 207 -22.31 14.12 16.74
CA TRP A 207 -22.47 14.82 15.48
C TRP A 207 -22.77 16.31 15.69
N SER A 208 -22.09 17.17 14.92
CA SER A 208 -22.33 18.61 14.88
C SER A 208 -22.40 19.13 13.44
N ASN A 209 -23.28 20.10 13.17
CA ASN A 209 -23.34 20.78 11.87
C ASN A 209 -22.25 21.85 11.72
N GLU A 210 -21.45 22.11 12.77
CA GLU A 210 -20.30 23.00 12.69
C GLU A 210 -19.17 22.35 11.87
N GLN A 211 -18.71 23.05 10.83
CA GLN A 211 -17.71 22.53 9.87
C GLN A 211 -16.36 22.16 10.50
N GLN A 212 -16.04 22.72 11.67
CA GLN A 212 -14.80 22.43 12.41
C GLN A 212 -14.95 21.26 13.39
N GLN A 213 -16.17 20.78 13.63
CA GLN A 213 -16.48 19.71 14.58
C GLN A 213 -16.98 18.44 13.87
N LEU A 214 -17.99 18.56 13.00
CA LEU A 214 -18.61 17.47 12.24
C LEU A 214 -18.71 16.17 13.06
N CYS A 215 -18.31 15.02 12.49
CA CYS A 215 -18.16 13.77 13.22
C CYS A 215 -16.69 13.47 13.55
N TYR A 216 -15.80 14.47 13.69
CA TYR A 216 -14.37 14.23 13.91
C TYR A 216 -14.07 13.55 15.27
N ALA A 217 -15.00 13.60 16.23
CA ALA A 217 -14.90 12.88 17.51
C ALA A 217 -15.61 11.51 17.50
N CYS A 218 -16.28 11.14 16.39
CA CYS A 218 -17.05 9.92 16.29
C CYS A 218 -16.17 8.69 16.06
N ASP A 219 -16.62 7.54 16.58
CA ASP A 219 -16.00 6.25 16.31
C ASP A 219 -16.23 5.80 14.85
N SER A 220 -17.32 6.24 14.22
CA SER A 220 -17.53 6.14 12.77
C SER A 220 -16.46 6.86 11.95
N CYS A 221 -15.93 7.99 12.42
CA CYS A 221 -14.85 8.68 11.73
C CYS A 221 -13.52 7.94 11.89
N LYS A 222 -13.23 7.43 13.10
CA LYS A 222 -12.09 6.52 13.35
C LYS A 222 -12.14 5.30 12.43
N ALA A 223 -13.31 4.67 12.32
CA ALA A 223 -13.55 3.53 11.44
C ALA A 223 -13.40 3.89 9.95
N GLY A 224 -13.86 5.08 9.53
CA GLY A 224 -13.69 5.59 8.16
C GLY A 224 -12.22 5.82 7.79
N VAL A 225 -11.41 6.34 8.72
CA VAL A 225 -9.95 6.46 8.55
C VAL A 225 -9.31 5.08 8.46
N LEU A 226 -9.68 4.16 9.35
CA LEU A 226 -9.16 2.79 9.39
C LEU A 226 -9.44 2.03 8.09
N ALA A 227 -10.64 2.19 7.53
CA ALA A 227 -11.01 1.63 6.23
C ALA A 227 -10.17 2.22 5.09
N SER A 228 -9.93 3.54 5.10
CA SER A 228 -9.11 4.22 4.10
C SER A 228 -7.66 3.72 4.13
N VAL A 229 -7.11 3.56 5.34
CA VAL A 229 -5.80 2.99 5.59
C VAL A 229 -5.71 1.57 5.05
N ARG A 230 -6.64 0.70 5.44
CA ARG A 230 -6.72 -0.69 4.97
C ARG A 230 -6.74 -0.79 3.44
N LYS A 231 -7.55 0.05 2.78
CA LYS A 231 -7.64 0.09 1.32
C LYS A 231 -6.30 0.50 0.69
N SER A 232 -5.60 1.44 1.29
CA SER A 232 -4.29 1.91 0.81
C SER A 232 -3.21 0.84 1.01
N TRP A 233 -3.18 0.20 2.18
CA TRP A 233 -2.24 -0.89 2.49
C TRP A 233 -2.43 -2.09 1.57
N ARG A 234 -3.67 -2.49 1.29
CA ARG A 234 -3.93 -3.59 0.34
C ARG A 234 -3.43 -3.24 -1.07
N LYS A 235 -3.62 -2.00 -1.54
CA LYS A 235 -3.08 -1.56 -2.84
C LYS A 235 -1.54 -1.62 -2.87
N VAL A 236 -0.89 -1.12 -1.83
CA VAL A 236 0.57 -1.20 -1.72
C VAL A 236 1.02 -2.66 -1.67
N SER A 237 0.38 -3.50 -0.88
CA SER A 237 0.74 -4.92 -0.77
C SER A 237 0.66 -5.62 -2.13
N VAL A 238 -0.35 -5.32 -2.95
CA VAL A 238 -0.45 -5.85 -4.32
C VAL A 238 0.74 -5.40 -5.18
N ILE A 239 1.09 -4.12 -5.15
CA ILE A 239 2.27 -3.59 -5.87
C ILE A 239 3.55 -4.29 -5.36
N ASN A 240 3.68 -4.46 -4.05
CA ASN A 240 4.84 -5.10 -3.43
C ASN A 240 4.98 -6.57 -3.84
N ILE A 241 3.87 -7.31 -3.99
CA ILE A 241 3.88 -8.69 -4.48
C ILE A 241 4.49 -8.76 -5.89
N VAL A 242 4.11 -7.84 -6.79
CA VAL A 242 4.65 -7.80 -8.16
C VAL A 242 6.16 -7.54 -8.13
N VAL A 243 6.61 -6.59 -7.31
CA VAL A 243 8.03 -6.24 -7.14
C VAL A 243 8.83 -7.42 -6.58
N MET A 244 8.28 -8.09 -5.57
CA MET A 244 8.89 -9.29 -4.97
C MET A 244 9.11 -10.40 -6.01
N ILE A 245 8.13 -10.67 -6.89
CA ILE A 245 8.28 -11.68 -7.96
C ILE A 245 9.46 -11.32 -8.87
N ILE A 246 9.57 -10.06 -9.27
CA ILE A 246 10.67 -9.58 -10.12
C ILE A 246 12.01 -9.73 -9.39
N LEU A 247 12.09 -9.34 -8.11
CA LEU A 247 13.30 -9.50 -7.32
C LEU A 247 13.71 -10.96 -7.17
N VAL A 248 12.78 -11.89 -7.00
CA VAL A 248 13.09 -13.33 -6.95
C VAL A 248 13.69 -13.82 -8.26
N ILE A 249 13.16 -13.40 -9.42
CA ILE A 249 13.72 -13.75 -10.73
C ILE A 249 15.15 -13.20 -10.86
N VAL A 250 15.36 -11.93 -10.52
CA VAL A 250 16.68 -11.30 -10.56
C VAL A 250 17.65 -11.99 -9.61
N TYR A 251 17.20 -12.42 -8.43
CA TYR A 251 18.01 -13.16 -7.46
C TYR A 251 18.48 -14.50 -8.01
N ILE A 252 17.60 -15.26 -8.67
CA ILE A 252 17.95 -16.54 -9.30
C ILE A 252 19.00 -16.33 -10.40
N ILE A 253 18.84 -15.30 -11.23
CA ILE A 253 19.79 -14.97 -12.31
C ILE A 253 21.15 -14.56 -11.73
N ALA A 254 21.16 -13.68 -10.72
CA ALA A 254 22.37 -13.24 -10.06
C ALA A 254 23.09 -14.40 -9.36
N TYR A 255 22.35 -15.30 -8.72
CA TYR A 255 22.90 -16.50 -8.09
C TYR A 255 23.51 -17.46 -9.12
N ALA A 256 22.84 -17.65 -10.26
CA ALA A 256 23.38 -18.45 -11.37
C ALA A 256 24.67 -17.83 -11.94
N ALA A 257 24.71 -16.52 -12.12
CA ALA A 257 25.91 -15.79 -12.58
C ALA A 257 27.06 -15.91 -11.57
N TYR A 258 26.78 -15.75 -10.28
CA TYR A 258 27.75 -15.93 -9.21
C TYR A 258 28.30 -17.37 -9.18
N ARG A 259 27.43 -18.38 -9.27
CA ARG A 259 27.84 -19.79 -9.33
C ARG A 259 28.73 -20.08 -10.54
N ASN A 260 28.42 -19.49 -11.70
CA ASN A 260 29.22 -19.66 -12.90
C ASN A 260 30.63 -19.04 -12.76
N ASN A 261 30.73 -17.83 -12.21
CA ASN A 261 32.02 -17.19 -11.95
C ASN A 261 32.85 -18.00 -10.94
N ARG A 262 32.22 -18.54 -9.89
CA ARG A 262 32.92 -19.38 -8.90
C ARG A 262 33.45 -20.69 -9.49
N ARG A 263 32.75 -21.27 -10.48
CA ARG A 263 33.23 -22.48 -11.18
C ARG A 263 34.47 -22.19 -12.04
N MET A 264 34.51 -21.04 -12.69
CA MET A 264 35.68 -20.61 -13.47
C MET A 264 36.90 -20.36 -12.60
N ASP A 265 36.72 -19.72 -11.44
CA ASP A 265 37.83 -19.46 -10.50
C ASP A 265 38.36 -20.74 -9.84
N ASN A 266 37.57 -21.83 -9.86
CA ASN A 266 37.93 -23.12 -9.25
C ASN A 266 38.54 -24.14 -10.24
N ASP A 267 38.78 -23.77 -11.51
CA ASP A 267 39.31 -24.66 -12.57
C ASP A 267 38.57 -26.01 -12.69
N GLU A 268 37.27 -26.08 -12.38
CA GLU A 268 36.49 -27.30 -12.60
C GLU A 268 36.32 -27.51 -14.13
N PRO A 269 36.69 -28.68 -14.68
CA PRO A 269 36.60 -28.92 -16.12
C PRO A 269 35.13 -28.77 -16.55
N TYR A 270 34.90 -27.91 -17.55
CA TYR A 270 33.64 -27.91 -18.29
C TYR A 270 33.35 -29.36 -18.68
N GLY A 271 32.26 -29.93 -18.17
CA GLY A 271 31.87 -31.29 -18.47
C GLY A 271 32.01 -31.51 -19.97
N GLU A 272 32.99 -32.33 -20.36
CA GLU A 272 33.29 -32.58 -21.75
C GLU A 272 31.97 -32.95 -22.43
N ALA A 273 31.60 -32.19 -23.46
CA ALA A 273 30.62 -32.65 -24.41
C ALA A 273 31.21 -33.94 -25.00
N ARG A 274 30.77 -35.09 -24.48
CA ARG A 274 31.24 -36.41 -24.91
C ARG A 274 30.81 -36.60 -26.36
N MET A 275 31.64 -36.14 -27.30
CA MET A 275 31.50 -36.46 -28.71
C MET A 275 31.91 -37.92 -28.88
N THR A 276 30.94 -38.83 -28.85
CA THR A 276 31.14 -40.18 -29.36
C THR A 276 31.35 -40.09 -30.87
N LYS A 277 32.61 -40.09 -31.29
CA LYS A 277 32.99 -40.29 -32.69
C LYS A 277 32.67 -41.75 -33.03
N SER A 278 31.61 -41.99 -33.79
CA SER A 278 31.32 -43.30 -34.36
C SER A 278 32.42 -43.64 -35.38
N GLN A 279 33.30 -44.57 -35.03
CA GLN A 279 34.27 -45.14 -35.96
C GLN A 279 33.53 -46.07 -36.94
N PRO A 280 33.60 -45.86 -38.26
CA PRO A 280 33.04 -46.82 -39.21
C PRO A 280 33.94 -48.04 -39.27
N SER A 281 33.35 -49.23 -39.10
CA SER A 281 34.03 -50.51 -39.28
C SER A 281 34.41 -50.69 -40.75
N HIS A 282 35.70 -50.82 -41.02
CA HIS A 282 36.22 -51.17 -42.33
C HIS A 282 35.83 -52.62 -42.64
N PHE A 283 34.95 -52.83 -43.62
CA PHE A 283 34.68 -54.16 -44.16
C PHE A 283 35.89 -54.60 -45.01
N HIS A 284 36.49 -55.74 -44.67
CA HIS A 284 37.38 -56.46 -45.57
C HIS A 284 36.64 -57.68 -46.14
N PHE A 285 36.69 -57.77 -47.47
CA PHE A 285 36.22 -58.87 -48.33
C PHE A 285 36.95 -60.18 -48.04
#